data_AF-A0A9W6NYK7-F1
#
_entry.id   AF-A0A9W6NYK7-F1
#
_cell.length_a   1.000
_cell.length_b   1.000
_cell.length_c   1.000
_cell.angle_alpha   90.00
_cell.angle_beta   90.00
_cell.angle_gamma   90.00
#
_symmetry.space_group_name_H-M   'P 1'
#
loop_
_entity.id
_entity.type
_entity.pdbx_description
1 polymer ?
#
loop_
_entity_poly.entity_id
_entity_poly.type
_entity_poly.pdbx_seq_one_letter_code
_entity_poly.pdbx_strand_id
1 'polypeptide(L)'
;MQRDEDLSTILSNVAADARPTTRTKIANSPETRAFLEIGLHLLRDDLLDHRGPDMLDEHDAGTRLFAGLSQARLIERADRIAAGEDRPTMLTVGMFRDRWRYKSRYTEDLIAYLMRPSLTERTMNELREAALNLPAGLPFPQLARYLADAVMSATMRDPLWSLQTIVWVALPNHPRVQRYLKARYEQWIAAWASTYEQLAARYDLRLRPGVTWLDVAEMFNAVADGARVRGMAMGAVASLSSGDSVVVGAIRAMMPTLFLNAENLADPGS
;
A
#
# COMPACT_ATOMS: atom_id res chain seq x y z
N MET A 1 -2.74 15.95 1.06
CA MET A 1 -1.46 15.30 0.72
C MET A 1 -0.33 16.04 1.43
N GLN A 2 0.60 15.31 2.07
CA GLN A 2 1.61 15.89 2.97
C GLN A 2 2.66 16.66 2.15
N ARG A 3 2.65 18.01 2.24
CA ARG A 3 3.51 18.90 1.44
C ARG A 3 4.96 18.95 1.95
N ASP A 4 5.23 18.41 3.14
CA ASP A 4 6.49 18.60 3.87
C ASP A 4 7.51 17.45 3.74
N GLU A 5 7.21 16.43 2.93
CA GLU A 5 8.15 15.32 2.70
C GLU A 5 9.28 15.70 1.74
N ASP A 6 10.53 15.53 2.19
CA ASP A 6 11.74 15.75 1.37
C ASP A 6 11.91 14.63 0.32
N LEU A 7 11.49 14.92 -0.90
CA LEU A 7 11.57 14.01 -2.04
C LEU A 7 13.01 13.79 -2.52
N SER A 8 13.99 14.61 -2.12
CA SER A 8 15.37 14.45 -2.58
C SER A 8 16.06 13.20 -2.05
N THR A 9 15.52 12.63 -0.96
CA THR A 9 15.93 11.35 -0.35
C THR A 9 15.29 10.14 -1.04
N ILE A 10 14.20 10.34 -1.78
CA ILE A 10 13.40 9.31 -2.44
C ILE A 10 13.77 9.24 -3.93
N LEU A 11 13.81 10.40 -4.58
CA LEU A 11 14.03 10.54 -6.02
C LEU A 11 15.53 10.56 -6.32
N SER A 12 16.00 9.50 -6.98
CA SER A 12 17.43 9.33 -7.22
C SER A 12 17.85 9.82 -8.61
N ASN A 13 16.92 9.93 -9.55
CA ASN A 13 17.22 10.24 -10.96
C ASN A 13 16.82 11.65 -11.39
N VAL A 14 15.98 12.33 -10.61
CA VAL A 14 15.58 13.73 -10.85
C VAL A 14 16.80 14.64 -10.81
N ALA A 15 16.96 15.45 -11.86
CA ALA A 15 18.07 16.37 -12.05
C ALA A 15 19.44 15.73 -11.71
N ALA A 16 19.64 14.46 -12.06
CA ALA A 16 20.80 13.67 -11.62
C ALA A 16 22.15 14.27 -12.04
N ASP A 17 22.18 15.04 -13.12
CA ASP A 17 23.40 15.67 -13.66
C ASP A 17 23.63 17.08 -13.06
N ALA A 18 22.74 17.57 -12.19
CA ALA A 18 22.85 18.88 -11.54
C ALA A 18 23.68 18.84 -10.25
N ARG A 19 24.14 20.01 -9.79
CA ARG A 19 24.80 20.16 -8.47
C ARG A 19 23.86 19.68 -7.35
N PRO A 20 24.37 19.10 -6.24
CA PRO A 20 23.53 18.54 -5.17
C PRO A 20 22.47 19.51 -4.63
N THR A 21 22.83 20.76 -4.39
CA THR A 21 21.91 21.80 -3.90
C THR A 21 20.80 22.12 -4.91
N THR A 22 21.13 22.15 -6.20
CA THR A 22 20.14 22.32 -7.28
C THR A 22 19.24 21.09 -7.39
N ARG A 23 19.81 19.88 -7.28
CA ARG A 23 19.05 18.63 -7.29
C ARG A 23 18.00 18.60 -6.18
N THR A 24 18.39 18.92 -4.94
CA THR A 24 17.46 18.97 -3.80
C THR A 24 16.34 19.98 -4.01
N LYS A 25 16.64 21.17 -4.54
CA LYS A 25 15.61 22.17 -4.88
C LYS A 25 14.64 21.68 -5.94
N ILE A 26 15.16 21.06 -7.02
CA ILE A 26 14.32 20.54 -8.11
C ILE A 26 13.50 19.35 -7.64
N ALA A 27 14.08 18.41 -6.89
CA ALA A 27 13.38 17.24 -6.35
C ALA A 27 12.16 17.63 -5.50
N ASN A 28 12.29 18.70 -4.71
CA ASN A 28 11.25 19.23 -3.85
C ASN A 28 10.36 20.30 -4.50
N SER A 29 10.54 20.57 -5.81
CA SER A 29 9.74 21.58 -6.48
C SER A 29 8.28 21.11 -6.66
N PRO A 30 7.30 22.04 -6.65
CA PRO A 30 5.90 21.69 -6.88
C PRO A 30 5.66 20.97 -8.20
N GLU A 31 6.40 21.33 -9.26
CA GLU A 31 6.24 20.73 -10.58
C GLU A 31 6.77 19.30 -10.62
N THR A 32 7.87 18.99 -9.91
CA THR A 32 8.36 17.60 -9.80
C THR A 32 7.31 16.73 -9.15
N ARG A 33 6.69 17.22 -8.07
CA ARG A 33 5.61 16.52 -7.38
C ARG A 33 4.40 16.35 -8.29
N ALA A 34 4.00 17.40 -9.01
CA ALA A 34 2.87 17.36 -9.95
C ALA A 34 3.10 16.33 -11.08
N PHE A 35 4.31 16.25 -11.66
CA PHE A 35 4.63 15.22 -12.66
C PHE A 35 4.50 13.79 -12.11
N LEU A 36 4.87 13.57 -10.85
CA LEU A 36 4.78 12.25 -10.21
C LEU A 36 3.32 11.91 -9.88
N GLU A 37 2.55 12.87 -9.34
CA GLU A 37 1.11 12.71 -9.07
C GLU A 37 0.33 12.37 -10.34
N ILE A 38 0.59 13.10 -11.44
CA ILE A 38 -0.04 12.81 -12.74
C ILE A 38 0.36 11.41 -13.23
N GLY A 39 1.62 11.01 -13.03
CA GLY A 39 2.08 9.65 -13.31
C GLY A 39 1.28 8.60 -12.55
N LEU A 40 1.02 8.81 -11.25
CA LEU A 40 0.19 7.92 -10.45
C LEU A 40 -1.26 7.89 -10.93
N HIS A 41 -1.83 9.03 -11.32
CA HIS A 41 -3.17 9.08 -11.90
C HIS A 41 -3.27 8.29 -13.19
N LEU A 42 -2.31 8.43 -14.10
CA LEU A 42 -2.28 7.65 -15.34
C LEU A 42 -2.11 6.15 -15.06
N LEU A 43 -1.27 5.76 -14.09
CA LEU A 43 -1.14 4.36 -13.69
C LEU A 43 -2.43 3.79 -13.12
N ARG A 44 -3.15 4.57 -12.31
CA ARG A 44 -4.48 4.17 -11.83
C ARG A 44 -5.44 3.97 -13.01
N ASP A 45 -5.51 4.93 -13.92
CA ASP A 45 -6.39 4.88 -15.09
C ASP A 45 -6.07 3.63 -15.95
N ASP A 46 -4.78 3.32 -16.14
CA ASP A 46 -4.31 2.21 -16.97
C ASP A 46 -4.42 0.83 -16.31
N LEU A 47 -4.23 0.73 -14.99
CA LEU A 47 -4.08 -0.56 -14.30
C LEU A 47 -5.28 -0.96 -13.46
N LEU A 48 -6.08 0.01 -13.00
CA LEU A 48 -7.22 -0.24 -12.12
C LEU A 48 -8.55 0.06 -12.80
N ASP A 49 -8.62 1.15 -13.56
CA ASP A 49 -9.86 1.64 -14.16
C ASP A 49 -10.01 1.24 -15.65
N HIS A 50 -9.08 0.45 -16.20
CA HIS A 50 -9.12 0.01 -17.60
C HIS A 50 -10.34 -0.87 -17.88
N ARG A 51 -11.25 -0.38 -18.75
CA ARG A 51 -12.44 -1.08 -19.24
C ARG A 51 -12.35 -1.46 -20.73
N GLY A 52 -11.14 -1.49 -21.29
CA GLY A 52 -10.88 -1.78 -22.72
C GLY A 52 -10.72 -3.27 -23.03
N PRO A 53 -10.69 -3.65 -24.32
CA PRO A 53 -10.59 -5.04 -24.74
C PRO A 53 -9.28 -5.69 -24.27
N ASP A 54 -9.32 -7.01 -24.07
CA ASP A 54 -8.28 -7.83 -23.44
C ASP A 54 -6.85 -7.45 -23.83
N MET A 55 -6.00 -7.30 -22.82
CA MET A 55 -4.54 -7.08 -22.90
C MET A 55 -3.77 -8.27 -23.53
N LEU A 56 -4.45 -9.16 -24.25
CA LEU A 56 -3.93 -10.44 -24.76
C LEU A 56 -3.18 -10.35 -26.10
N ASP A 57 -3.07 -9.17 -26.72
CA ASP A 57 -2.16 -9.02 -27.87
C ASP A 57 -0.73 -8.78 -27.39
N GLU A 58 0.07 -9.85 -27.48
CA GLU A 58 1.55 -9.92 -27.47
C GLU A 58 2.29 -9.99 -26.11
N HIS A 59 3.19 -10.98 -26.08
CA HIS A 59 4.08 -11.40 -25.00
C HIS A 59 5.05 -10.30 -24.51
N ASP A 60 4.65 -9.42 -23.58
CA ASP A 60 5.60 -8.80 -22.61
C ASP A 60 4.88 -8.01 -21.49
N ALA A 61 4.36 -8.68 -20.46
CA ALA A 61 3.62 -8.02 -19.38
C ALA A 61 4.49 -7.07 -18.54
N GLY A 62 5.78 -7.40 -18.33
CA GLY A 62 6.71 -6.60 -17.53
C GLY A 62 7.08 -5.25 -18.17
N THR A 63 7.17 -5.21 -19.52
CA THR A 63 7.53 -4.02 -20.30
C THR A 63 6.36 -3.06 -20.48
N ARG A 64 5.12 -3.51 -20.23
CA ARG A 64 3.88 -2.72 -20.46
C ARG A 64 3.38 -1.92 -19.27
N LEU A 65 3.80 -2.24 -18.04
CA LEU A 65 3.29 -1.61 -16.82
C LEU A 65 3.39 -0.07 -16.87
N PHE A 66 4.45 0.45 -17.50
CA PHE A 66 4.69 1.88 -17.67
C PHE A 66 4.75 2.31 -19.15
N ALA A 67 4.36 1.44 -20.08
CA ALA A 67 4.41 1.75 -21.52
C ALA A 67 3.53 2.97 -21.85
N GLY A 68 2.35 3.04 -21.23
CA GLY A 68 1.40 4.14 -21.37
C GLY A 68 1.90 5.49 -20.83
N LEU A 69 2.97 5.53 -20.03
CA LEU A 69 3.51 6.78 -19.48
C LEU A 69 4.46 7.45 -20.48
N SER A 70 3.95 8.35 -21.30
CA SER A 70 4.77 9.20 -22.19
C SER A 70 4.78 10.65 -21.70
N GLN A 71 5.82 11.41 -22.07
CA GLN A 71 5.88 12.85 -21.77
C GLN A 71 4.65 13.58 -22.31
N ALA A 72 4.24 13.29 -23.55
CA ALA A 72 3.06 13.89 -24.16
C ALA A 72 1.79 13.62 -23.35
N ARG A 73 1.59 12.38 -22.89
CA ARG A 73 0.41 11.99 -22.12
C ARG A 73 0.39 12.59 -20.71
N LEU A 74 1.57 12.78 -20.09
CA LEU A 74 1.67 13.51 -18.82
C LEU A 74 1.23 14.97 -18.99
N ILE A 75 1.69 15.66 -20.03
CA ILE A 75 1.30 17.04 -20.31
C ILE A 75 -0.18 17.14 -20.66
N GLU A 76 -0.69 16.28 -21.54
CA GLU A 76 -2.12 16.24 -21.88
C GLU A 76 -3.01 16.00 -20.65
N ARG A 77 -2.59 15.11 -19.73
CA ARG A 77 -3.30 14.88 -18.48
C ARG A 77 -3.21 16.09 -17.54
N ALA A 78 -2.05 16.75 -17.47
CA ALA A 78 -1.88 17.99 -16.72
C ALA A 78 -2.85 19.08 -17.19
N ASP A 79 -2.92 19.29 -18.51
CA ASP A 79 -3.79 20.29 -19.13
C ASP A 79 -5.27 20.02 -18.86
N ARG A 80 -5.70 18.75 -18.90
CA ARG A 80 -7.07 18.37 -18.56
C ARG A 80 -7.43 18.60 -17.09
N ILE A 81 -6.51 18.33 -16.16
CA ILE A 81 -6.72 18.58 -14.73
C ILE A 81 -6.77 20.09 -14.48
N ALA A 82 -5.83 20.83 -15.05
CA ALA A 82 -5.75 22.28 -14.98
C ALA A 82 -6.99 22.99 -15.54
N ALA A 83 -7.62 22.45 -16.59
CA ALA A 83 -8.87 23.00 -17.12
C ALA A 83 -10.09 22.83 -16.19
N GLY A 84 -9.99 21.93 -15.19
CA GLY A 84 -11.04 21.68 -14.20
C GLY A 84 -10.82 22.35 -12.84
N GLU A 85 -9.67 22.99 -12.61
CA GLU A 85 -9.31 23.63 -11.33
C GLU A 85 -8.82 25.08 -11.53
N ASP A 86 -9.15 25.97 -10.59
CA ASP A 86 -8.75 27.40 -10.61
C ASP A 86 -7.24 27.64 -10.36
N ARG A 87 -6.39 26.62 -10.48
CA ARG A 87 -4.93 26.73 -10.29
C ARG A 87 -4.15 25.82 -11.24
N PRO A 88 -3.80 26.29 -12.45
CA PRO A 88 -2.93 25.52 -13.31
C PRO A 88 -1.48 25.63 -12.83
N THR A 89 -0.92 24.54 -12.28
CA THR A 89 0.54 24.38 -12.33
C THR A 89 0.87 24.03 -13.77
N MET A 90 1.30 25.01 -14.56
CA MET A 90 1.61 24.78 -15.98
C MET A 90 2.83 23.88 -16.09
N LEU A 91 2.62 22.62 -16.50
CA LEU A 91 3.68 21.67 -16.76
C LEU A 91 4.04 21.70 -18.24
N THR A 92 5.33 21.64 -18.56
CA THR A 92 5.80 21.66 -19.95
C THR A 92 6.77 20.53 -20.23
N VAL A 93 6.90 20.17 -21.52
CA VAL A 93 7.88 19.17 -21.96
C VAL A 93 9.31 19.59 -21.59
N GLY A 94 9.63 20.89 -21.69
CA GLY A 94 10.93 21.42 -21.27
C GLY A 94 11.20 21.16 -19.78
N MET A 95 10.24 21.51 -18.92
CA MET A 95 10.33 21.25 -17.48
C MET A 95 10.48 19.77 -17.14
N PHE A 96 9.81 18.88 -17.88
CA PHE A 96 9.99 17.44 -17.73
C PHE A 96 11.43 17.05 -18.07
N ARG A 97 11.94 17.48 -19.22
CA ARG A 97 13.29 17.11 -19.70
C ARG A 97 14.40 17.61 -18.78
N ASP A 98 14.20 18.79 -18.18
CA ASP A 98 15.14 19.36 -17.20
C ASP A 98 15.20 18.54 -15.90
N ARG A 99 14.12 17.82 -15.57
CA ARG A 99 14.03 16.92 -14.41
C ARG A 99 14.49 15.52 -14.75
N TRP A 100 13.99 14.94 -15.84
CA TRP A 100 14.32 13.59 -16.27
C TRP A 100 14.68 13.59 -17.75
N ARG A 101 15.97 13.39 -18.01
CA ARG A 101 16.50 13.29 -19.38
C ARG A 101 15.92 12.12 -20.18
N TYR A 102 15.56 11.04 -19.50
CA TYR A 102 15.06 9.80 -20.11
C TYR A 102 13.78 9.34 -19.41
N LYS A 103 12.87 8.71 -20.17
CA LYS A 103 11.65 8.10 -19.64
C LYS A 103 11.96 7.08 -18.54
N SER A 104 12.96 6.22 -18.72
CA SER A 104 13.35 5.22 -17.72
C SER A 104 13.73 5.84 -16.38
N ARG A 105 14.44 6.98 -16.37
CA ARG A 105 14.78 7.72 -15.14
C ARG A 105 13.54 8.24 -14.42
N TYR A 106 12.55 8.74 -15.17
CA TYR A 106 11.26 9.13 -14.60
C TYR A 106 10.52 7.93 -14.03
N THR A 107 10.45 6.82 -14.76
CA THR A 107 9.79 5.58 -14.30
C THR A 107 10.39 5.05 -13.00
N GLU A 108 11.72 5.03 -12.89
CA GLU A 108 12.43 4.62 -11.66
C GLU A 108 12.09 5.51 -10.45
N ASP A 109 11.95 6.81 -10.68
CA ASP A 109 11.58 7.78 -9.65
C ASP A 109 10.08 7.74 -9.33
N LEU A 110 9.23 7.42 -10.30
CA LEU A 110 7.80 7.19 -10.10
C LEU A 110 7.56 5.92 -9.28
N ILE A 111 8.29 4.83 -9.53
CA ILE A 111 8.27 3.62 -8.68
C ILE A 111 8.69 4.00 -7.26
N ALA A 112 9.80 4.71 -7.09
CA ALA A 112 10.27 5.14 -5.78
C ALA A 112 9.24 6.02 -5.06
N TYR A 113 8.61 6.93 -5.80
CA TYR A 113 7.53 7.78 -5.29
C TYR A 113 6.31 6.96 -4.88
N LEU A 114 5.82 6.03 -5.70
CA LEU A 114 4.68 5.16 -5.36
C LEU A 114 4.96 4.27 -4.14
N MET A 115 6.18 3.77 -4.01
CA MET A 115 6.55 2.79 -2.96
C MET A 115 6.93 3.44 -1.63
N ARG A 116 6.88 4.77 -1.51
CA ARG A 116 7.28 5.46 -0.28
C ARG A 116 6.33 5.14 0.89
N PRO A 117 6.86 4.91 2.11
CA PRO A 117 6.03 4.52 3.27
C PRO A 117 4.94 5.54 3.63
N SER A 118 5.26 6.83 3.52
CA SER A 118 4.41 7.96 3.91
C SER A 118 3.03 7.98 3.24
N LEU A 119 2.88 7.37 2.06
CA LEU A 119 1.60 7.27 1.36
C LEU A 119 0.56 6.45 2.12
N THR A 120 0.99 5.47 2.89
CA THR A 120 0.10 4.51 3.55
C THR A 120 0.18 4.59 5.07
N GLU A 121 1.25 5.18 5.60
CA GLU A 121 1.52 5.28 7.03
C GLU A 121 0.36 5.89 7.83
N ARG A 122 -0.26 6.97 7.31
CA ARG A 122 -1.40 7.61 7.96
C ARG A 122 -2.56 6.64 8.16
N THR A 123 -3.02 5.98 7.10
CA THR A 123 -4.14 5.01 7.16
C THR A 123 -3.83 3.87 8.13
N MET A 124 -2.57 3.43 8.19
CA MET A 124 -2.15 2.37 9.09
C MET A 124 -2.15 2.82 10.56
N ASN A 125 -1.69 4.03 10.82
CA ASN A 125 -1.77 4.63 12.15
C ASN A 125 -3.23 4.80 12.59
N GLU A 126 -4.09 5.30 11.70
CA GLU A 126 -5.53 5.44 11.97
C GLU A 126 -6.19 4.09 12.26
N LEU A 127 -5.89 3.03 11.51
CA LEU A 127 -6.39 1.68 11.77
C LEU A 127 -5.93 1.13 13.12
N ARG A 128 -4.65 1.33 13.45
CA ARG A 128 -4.06 0.88 14.71
C ARG A 128 -4.67 1.62 15.91
N GLU A 129 -4.80 2.94 15.81
CA GLU A 129 -5.44 3.74 16.85
C GLU A 129 -6.91 3.37 17.02
N ALA A 130 -7.64 3.17 15.91
CA ALA A 130 -9.02 2.69 15.95
C ALA A 130 -9.13 1.32 16.64
N ALA A 131 -8.20 0.40 16.37
CA ALA A 131 -8.14 -0.90 17.02
C ALA A 131 -7.97 -0.79 18.54
N LEU A 132 -7.05 0.07 18.99
CA LEU A 132 -6.78 0.28 20.42
C LEU A 132 -7.92 1.04 21.13
N ASN A 133 -8.70 1.85 20.42
CA ASN A 133 -9.83 2.59 20.99
C ASN A 133 -11.15 1.79 21.04
N LEU A 134 -11.16 0.53 20.61
CA LEU A 134 -12.34 -0.32 20.74
C LEU A 134 -12.73 -0.58 22.20
N PRO A 135 -14.03 -0.73 22.50
CA PRO A 135 -14.52 -0.98 23.86
C PRO A 135 -13.85 -2.20 24.51
N ALA A 136 -13.45 -2.08 25.78
CA ALA A 136 -12.75 -3.14 26.51
C ALA A 136 -13.58 -4.42 26.70
N GLY A 137 -14.91 -4.32 26.73
CA GLY A 137 -15.82 -5.46 26.89
C GLY A 137 -16.24 -6.14 25.58
N LEU A 138 -15.65 -5.78 24.44
CA LEU A 138 -16.00 -6.37 23.15
C LEU A 138 -15.58 -7.86 23.13
N PRO A 139 -16.48 -8.81 22.81
CA PRO A 139 -16.08 -10.21 22.68
C PRO A 139 -15.02 -10.41 21.59
N PHE A 140 -14.06 -11.30 21.82
CA PHE A 140 -12.95 -11.53 20.89
C PHE A 140 -13.41 -11.85 19.44
N PRO A 141 -14.42 -12.70 19.21
CA PRO A 141 -14.91 -12.95 17.85
C PRO A 141 -15.39 -11.69 17.13
N GLN A 142 -15.95 -10.72 17.86
CA GLN A 142 -16.40 -9.44 17.31
C GLN A 142 -15.22 -8.49 17.06
N LEU A 143 -14.22 -8.47 17.95
CA LEU A 143 -12.96 -7.75 17.73
C LEU A 143 -12.27 -8.22 16.45
N ALA A 144 -12.12 -9.54 16.27
CA ALA A 144 -11.48 -10.12 15.10
C ALA A 144 -12.20 -9.73 13.79
N ARG A 145 -13.54 -9.76 13.78
CA ARG A 145 -14.35 -9.28 12.64
C ARG A 145 -14.11 -7.81 12.37
N TYR A 146 -14.25 -6.95 13.38
CA TYR A 146 -14.09 -5.52 13.21
C TYR A 146 -12.72 -5.16 12.64
N LEU A 147 -11.64 -5.76 13.16
CA LEU A 147 -10.28 -5.50 12.67
C LEU A 147 -10.09 -6.03 11.25
N ALA A 148 -10.51 -7.25 10.96
CA ALA A 148 -10.40 -7.82 9.62
C ALA A 148 -11.16 -6.96 8.60
N ASP A 149 -12.39 -6.58 8.91
CA ASP A 149 -13.23 -5.77 8.02
C ASP A 149 -12.65 -4.36 7.84
N ALA A 150 -12.18 -3.72 8.91
CA ALA A 150 -11.56 -2.40 8.84
C ALA A 150 -10.28 -2.42 7.98
N VAL A 151 -9.39 -3.40 8.19
CA VAL A 151 -8.14 -3.55 7.42
C VAL A 151 -8.44 -3.87 5.95
N MET A 152 -9.34 -4.83 5.67
CA MET A 152 -9.71 -5.17 4.30
C MET A 152 -10.39 -4.00 3.59
N SER A 153 -11.32 -3.32 4.25
CA SER A 153 -11.99 -2.15 3.70
C SER A 153 -11.02 -1.02 3.38
N ALA A 154 -10.11 -0.69 4.30
CA ALA A 154 -9.14 0.38 4.10
C ALA A 154 -8.16 0.08 2.96
N THR A 155 -7.66 -1.16 2.88
CA THR A 155 -6.63 -1.54 1.89
C THR A 155 -7.21 -1.87 0.51
N MET A 156 -8.44 -2.38 0.41
CA MET A 156 -9.07 -2.67 -0.88
C MET A 156 -9.67 -1.43 -1.56
N ARG A 157 -10.12 -0.43 -0.79
CA ARG A 157 -10.72 0.78 -1.37
C ARG A 157 -9.70 1.82 -1.79
N ASP A 158 -8.45 1.70 -1.33
CA ASP A 158 -7.41 2.66 -1.64
C ASP A 158 -6.65 2.24 -2.93
N PRO A 159 -6.74 3.03 -4.01
CA PRO A 159 -6.03 2.75 -5.26
C PRO A 159 -4.51 2.66 -5.09
N LEU A 160 -3.92 3.37 -4.12
CA LEU A 160 -2.47 3.34 -3.91
C LEU A 160 -1.99 1.97 -3.43
N TRP A 161 -2.75 1.31 -2.56
CA TRP A 161 -2.46 -0.06 -2.12
C TRP A 161 -2.52 -1.06 -3.27
N SER A 162 -3.53 -0.90 -4.13
CA SER A 162 -3.70 -1.72 -5.33
C SER A 162 -2.53 -1.52 -6.29
N LEU A 163 -2.17 -0.27 -6.59
CA LEU A 163 -1.02 0.06 -7.44
C LEU A 163 0.30 -0.47 -6.89
N GLN A 164 0.58 -0.28 -5.59
CA GLN A 164 1.79 -0.82 -4.95
C GLN A 164 1.84 -2.35 -5.07
N THR A 165 0.70 -3.02 -4.95
CA THR A 165 0.64 -4.48 -5.07
C THR A 165 0.88 -4.95 -6.50
N ILE A 166 0.28 -4.29 -7.49
CA ILE A 166 0.52 -4.60 -8.91
C ILE A 166 2.01 -4.41 -9.24
N VAL A 167 2.61 -3.30 -8.81
CA VAL A 167 4.04 -3.03 -9.04
C VAL A 167 4.93 -4.08 -8.38
N TRP A 168 4.62 -4.47 -7.13
CA TRP A 168 5.36 -5.52 -6.44
C TRP A 168 5.26 -6.86 -7.17
N VAL A 169 4.05 -7.30 -7.51
CA VAL A 169 3.81 -8.59 -8.19
C VAL A 169 4.43 -8.62 -9.58
N ALA A 170 4.37 -7.50 -10.32
CA ALA A 170 4.95 -7.39 -11.65
C ALA A 170 6.48 -7.30 -11.65
N LEU A 171 7.08 -6.77 -10.58
CA LEU A 171 8.52 -6.49 -10.48
C LEU A 171 9.17 -7.12 -9.22
N PRO A 172 9.07 -8.45 -9.02
CA PRO A 172 9.47 -9.09 -7.76
C PRO A 172 10.99 -9.02 -7.49
N ASN A 173 11.80 -8.92 -8.55
CA ASN A 173 13.27 -8.84 -8.47
C ASN A 173 13.80 -7.41 -8.60
N HIS A 174 12.92 -6.40 -8.64
CA HIS A 174 13.37 -5.02 -8.81
C HIS A 174 13.98 -4.48 -7.50
N PRO A 175 15.26 -4.09 -7.47
CA PRO A 175 15.97 -3.80 -6.21
C PRO A 175 15.33 -2.70 -5.36
N ARG A 176 14.77 -1.66 -5.99
CA ARG A 176 14.06 -0.59 -5.27
C ARG A 176 12.77 -1.10 -4.64
N VAL A 177 12.00 -1.90 -5.38
CA VAL A 177 10.73 -2.45 -4.89
C VAL A 177 11.00 -3.34 -3.68
N GLN A 178 11.98 -4.25 -3.77
CA GLN A 178 12.39 -5.09 -2.64
C GLN A 178 12.84 -4.27 -1.42
N ARG A 179 13.65 -3.21 -1.63
CA ARG A 179 14.11 -2.34 -0.55
C ARG A 179 12.94 -1.64 0.17
N TYR A 180 12.00 -1.06 -0.60
CA TYR A 180 10.85 -0.39 -0.01
C TYR A 180 9.92 -1.36 0.70
N LEU A 181 9.66 -2.53 0.11
CA LEU A 181 8.85 -3.56 0.74
C LEU A 181 9.48 -4.04 2.04
N LYS A 182 10.78 -4.34 2.04
CA LYS A 182 11.50 -4.74 3.26
C LYS A 182 11.43 -3.68 4.35
N ALA A 183 11.77 -2.43 4.03
CA ALA A 183 11.76 -1.33 5.00
C ALA A 183 10.35 -1.09 5.58
N ARG A 184 9.32 -1.13 4.72
CA ARG A 184 7.93 -1.02 5.13
C ARG A 184 7.51 -2.19 6.01
N TYR A 185 7.85 -3.41 5.61
CA TYR A 185 7.50 -4.65 6.30
C TYR A 185 8.07 -4.67 7.72
N GLU A 186 9.36 -4.35 7.87
CA GLU A 186 10.05 -4.32 9.16
C GLU A 186 9.40 -3.33 10.14
N GLN A 187 9.06 -2.12 9.69
CA GLN A 187 8.41 -1.12 10.53
C GLN A 187 6.97 -1.51 10.88
N TRP A 188 6.25 -2.03 9.90
CA TRP A 188 4.83 -2.27 10.01
C TRP A 188 4.54 -3.54 10.83
N ILE A 189 5.24 -4.65 10.60
CA ILE A 189 5.06 -5.88 11.40
C ILE A 189 5.34 -5.62 12.88
N ALA A 190 6.39 -4.86 13.20
CA ALA A 190 6.70 -4.49 14.59
C ALA A 190 5.57 -3.67 15.24
N ALA A 191 4.96 -2.74 14.51
CA ALA A 191 3.85 -1.94 15.01
C ALA A 191 2.58 -2.79 15.28
N TRP A 192 2.28 -3.77 14.44
CA TRP A 192 1.15 -4.68 14.70
C TRP A 192 1.44 -5.66 15.81
N ALA A 193 2.67 -6.18 15.91
CA ALA A 193 3.06 -7.04 17.03
C ALA A 193 2.76 -6.36 18.38
N SER A 194 3.17 -5.09 18.53
CA SER A 194 2.86 -4.29 19.73
C SER A 194 1.36 -4.04 19.91
N THR A 195 0.60 -3.90 18.82
CA THR A 195 -0.85 -3.71 18.88
C THR A 195 -1.56 -4.99 19.32
N TYR A 196 -1.17 -6.13 18.77
CA TYR A 196 -1.72 -7.44 19.13
C TYR A 196 -1.40 -7.81 20.57
N GLU A 197 -0.20 -7.48 21.07
CA GLU A 197 0.15 -7.63 22.48
C GLU A 197 -0.81 -6.86 23.40
N GLN A 198 -1.05 -5.58 23.09
CA GLN A 198 -1.97 -4.74 23.88
C GLN A 198 -3.42 -5.21 23.83
N LEU A 199 -3.87 -5.70 22.67
CA LEU A 199 -5.22 -6.25 22.52
C LEU A 199 -5.36 -7.58 23.25
N ALA A 200 -4.35 -8.43 23.18
CA ALA A 200 -4.33 -9.74 23.84
C ALA A 200 -4.40 -9.64 25.36
N ALA A 201 -3.78 -8.62 25.95
CA ALA A 201 -3.85 -8.36 27.38
C ALA A 201 -5.30 -8.16 27.88
N ARG A 202 -6.23 -7.71 27.02
CA ARG A 202 -7.65 -7.55 27.38
C ARG A 202 -8.39 -8.87 27.55
N TYR A 203 -7.86 -9.95 26.97
CA TYR A 203 -8.43 -11.29 26.99
C TYR A 203 -7.56 -12.28 27.77
N ASP A 204 -6.60 -11.76 28.55
CA ASP A 204 -5.59 -12.56 29.27
C ASP A 204 -4.86 -13.58 28.38
N LEU A 205 -4.72 -13.30 27.09
CA LEU A 205 -4.12 -14.25 26.16
C LEU A 205 -2.63 -14.41 26.39
N ARG A 206 -2.18 -15.67 26.50
CA ARG A 206 -0.79 -16.02 26.76
C ARG A 206 -0.23 -16.79 25.57
N LEU A 207 0.86 -16.27 24.99
CA LEU A 207 1.57 -16.94 23.92
C LEU A 207 2.09 -18.31 24.38
N ARG A 208 2.13 -19.27 23.45
CA ARG A 208 2.80 -20.54 23.68
C ARG A 208 4.32 -20.37 23.74
N PRO A 209 5.05 -21.27 24.45
CA PRO A 209 6.50 -21.26 24.44
C PRO A 209 7.06 -21.33 23.02
N GLY A 210 8.01 -20.44 22.70
CA GLY A 210 8.63 -20.36 21.38
C GLY A 210 7.87 -19.52 20.35
N VAL A 211 6.70 -18.97 20.70
CA VAL A 211 5.95 -18.02 19.85
C VAL A 211 6.18 -16.60 20.34
N THR A 212 6.41 -15.68 19.42
CA THR A 212 6.56 -14.24 19.68
C THR A 212 5.40 -13.44 19.08
N TRP A 213 5.23 -12.19 19.53
CA TRP A 213 4.25 -11.27 18.91
C TRP A 213 4.57 -10.94 17.45
N LEU A 214 5.85 -11.01 17.07
CA LEU A 214 6.25 -10.88 15.67
C LEU A 214 5.69 -12.07 14.86
N ASP A 215 5.81 -13.31 15.35
CA ASP A 215 5.24 -14.47 14.67
C ASP A 215 3.72 -14.35 14.49
N VAL A 216 3.01 -13.87 15.51
CA VAL A 216 1.56 -13.58 15.42
C VAL A 216 1.28 -12.56 14.32
N ALA A 217 2.04 -11.46 14.29
CA ALA A 217 1.85 -10.40 13.31
C ALA A 217 2.16 -10.84 11.89
N GLU A 218 3.22 -11.63 11.70
CA GLU A 218 3.60 -12.26 10.44
C GLU A 218 2.49 -13.17 9.90
N MET A 219 1.97 -14.07 10.75
CA MET A 219 0.91 -15.00 10.38
C MET A 219 -0.39 -14.27 10.01
N PHE A 220 -0.79 -13.28 10.79
CA PHE A 220 -1.99 -12.49 10.50
C PHE A 220 -1.82 -11.64 9.24
N ASN A 221 -0.64 -11.04 9.04
CA ASN A 221 -0.35 -10.27 7.84
C ASN A 221 -0.36 -11.14 6.58
N ALA A 222 0.25 -12.33 6.61
CA ALA A 222 0.26 -13.24 5.46
C ALA A 222 -1.15 -13.64 5.02
N VAL A 223 -2.04 -13.93 5.99
CA VAL A 223 -3.46 -14.22 5.72
C VAL A 223 -4.17 -13.00 5.15
N ALA A 224 -3.97 -11.81 5.74
CA ALA A 224 -4.59 -10.58 5.27
C ALA A 224 -4.15 -10.22 3.84
N ASP A 225 -2.84 -10.30 3.53
CA ASP A 225 -2.32 -10.05 2.20
C ASP A 225 -2.82 -11.06 1.17
N GLY A 226 -2.84 -12.35 1.52
CA GLY A 226 -3.41 -13.38 0.64
C GLY A 226 -4.89 -13.15 0.35
N ALA A 227 -5.67 -12.84 1.38
CA ALA A 227 -7.09 -12.52 1.24
C ALA A 227 -7.32 -11.25 0.40
N ARG A 228 -6.48 -10.23 0.57
CA ARG A 228 -6.53 -8.97 -0.17
C ARG A 228 -6.17 -9.16 -1.64
N VAL A 229 -5.08 -9.86 -1.96
CA VAL A 229 -4.68 -10.16 -3.36
C VAL A 229 -5.79 -10.92 -4.08
N ARG A 230 -6.33 -11.96 -3.44
CA ARG A 230 -7.48 -12.69 -3.98
C ARG A 230 -8.70 -11.79 -4.10
N GLY A 231 -8.96 -10.95 -3.11
CA GLY A 231 -10.11 -10.04 -3.07
C GLY A 231 -10.07 -8.99 -4.18
N MET A 232 -8.90 -8.46 -4.50
CA MET A 232 -8.71 -7.56 -5.64
C MET A 232 -9.01 -8.27 -6.97
N ALA A 233 -8.52 -9.51 -7.14
CA ALA A 233 -8.76 -10.28 -8.35
C ALA A 233 -10.24 -10.70 -8.52
N MET A 234 -10.95 -10.96 -7.43
CA MET A 234 -12.33 -11.48 -7.43
C MET A 234 -13.40 -10.42 -7.15
N GLY A 235 -13.00 -9.17 -6.89
CA GLY A 235 -13.89 -8.07 -6.52
C GLY A 235 -14.45 -8.11 -5.08
N ALA A 236 -14.19 -9.17 -4.31
CA ALA A 236 -14.63 -9.32 -2.94
C ALA A 236 -13.73 -10.28 -2.13
N VAL A 237 -13.59 -10.03 -0.83
CA VAL A 237 -12.95 -10.97 0.10
C VAL A 237 -13.78 -12.24 0.20
N ALA A 238 -13.14 -13.41 0.23
CA ALA A 238 -13.86 -14.67 0.40
C ALA A 238 -14.58 -14.73 1.75
N SER A 239 -15.81 -15.23 1.72
CA SER A 239 -16.59 -15.57 2.91
C SER A 239 -16.59 -17.08 3.12
N LEU A 240 -16.62 -17.49 4.38
CA LEU A 240 -16.83 -18.86 4.80
C LEU A 240 -18.33 -19.18 4.88
N SER A 241 -18.67 -20.46 5.04
CA SER A 241 -20.06 -20.89 5.24
C SER A 241 -20.71 -20.28 6.49
N SER A 242 -19.91 -19.84 7.47
CA SER A 242 -20.37 -19.12 8.66
C SER A 242 -20.78 -17.66 8.40
N GLY A 243 -20.52 -17.12 7.20
CA GLY A 243 -20.69 -15.71 6.87
C GLY A 243 -19.49 -14.83 7.25
N ASP A 244 -18.55 -15.33 8.06
CA ASP A 244 -17.30 -14.62 8.37
C ASP A 244 -16.38 -14.55 7.15
N SER A 245 -15.50 -13.54 7.09
CA SER A 245 -14.44 -13.50 6.07
C SER A 245 -13.42 -14.62 6.30
N VAL A 246 -12.75 -15.05 5.23
CA VAL A 246 -11.65 -16.03 5.30
C VAL A 246 -10.54 -15.59 6.25
N VAL A 247 -10.32 -14.28 6.40
CA VAL A 247 -9.35 -13.71 7.34
C VAL A 247 -9.75 -14.03 8.78
N VAL A 248 -11.01 -13.77 9.15
CA VAL A 248 -11.54 -14.04 10.50
C VAL A 248 -11.47 -15.53 10.81
N GLY A 249 -11.89 -16.38 9.87
CA GLY A 249 -11.84 -17.83 10.08
C GLY A 249 -10.42 -18.36 10.23
N ALA A 250 -9.48 -17.87 9.41
CA ALA A 250 -8.06 -18.22 9.53
C ALA A 250 -7.47 -17.76 10.86
N ILE A 251 -7.74 -16.52 11.30
CA ILE A 251 -7.32 -16.03 12.62
C ILE A 251 -7.82 -16.95 13.73
N ARG A 252 -9.12 -17.30 13.72
CA ARG A 252 -9.69 -18.21 14.71
C ARG A 252 -9.02 -19.59 14.69
N ALA A 253 -8.75 -20.14 13.51
CA ALA A 253 -8.08 -21.43 13.37
C ALA A 253 -6.63 -21.40 13.89
N MET A 254 -5.95 -20.26 13.81
CA MET A 254 -4.58 -20.08 14.31
C MET A 254 -4.52 -19.87 15.83
N MET A 255 -5.59 -19.41 16.48
CA MET A 255 -5.55 -19.08 17.92
C MET A 255 -5.04 -20.24 18.81
N PRO A 256 -5.50 -21.50 18.67
CA PRO A 256 -5.03 -22.60 19.53
C PRO A 256 -3.55 -22.92 19.35
N THR A 257 -2.98 -22.65 18.18
CA THR A 257 -1.55 -22.83 17.90
C THR A 257 -0.68 -21.70 18.43
N LEU A 258 -1.25 -20.50 18.60
CA LEU A 258 -0.53 -19.32 19.04
C LEU A 258 -0.61 -19.11 20.56
N PHE A 259 -1.74 -19.47 21.17
CA PHE A 259 -2.05 -19.15 22.57
C PHE A 259 -2.31 -20.41 23.41
N LEU A 260 -1.95 -20.34 24.70
CA LEU A 260 -2.16 -21.41 25.68
C LEU A 260 -3.62 -21.54 26.12
N ASN A 261 -4.36 -20.44 26.10
CA ASN A 261 -5.70 -20.29 26.64
C ASN A 261 -6.71 -19.81 25.58
N ALA A 262 -6.52 -20.25 24.33
CA ALA A 262 -7.36 -19.86 23.20
C ALA A 262 -8.81 -20.35 23.34
N GLU A 263 -9.02 -21.44 24.07
CA GLU A 263 -10.33 -22.02 24.38
C GLU A 263 -11.24 -21.06 25.16
N ASN A 264 -10.67 -20.11 25.90
CA ASN A 264 -11.42 -19.09 26.62
C ASN A 264 -12.04 -18.02 25.71
N LEU A 265 -11.73 -18.05 24.40
CA LEU A 265 -12.22 -17.11 23.41
C LEU A 265 -13.52 -17.55 22.71
N ALA A 266 -14.03 -18.74 23.02
CA ALA A 266 -15.30 -19.22 22.50
C ALA A 266 -16.48 -18.39 23.06
N ASP A 267 -17.50 -18.16 22.22
CA ASP A 267 -18.70 -17.45 22.66
C ASP A 267 -19.35 -18.21 23.84
N PRO A 268 -19.77 -17.54 24.93
CA PRO A 268 -20.49 -18.19 26.03
C PRO A 268 -21.92 -18.63 25.66
N GLY A 269 -22.23 -18.83 24.37
CA GLY A 269 -23.58 -19.09 23.88
C GLY A 269 -23.67 -19.79 22.52
N SER A 270 -22.65 -20.56 22.11
CA SER A 270 -22.76 -21.52 21.00
C SER A 270 -23.11 -22.91 21.50
#